data_AF-A0A0D1XVR2-F1
#
_entry.id   AF-A0A0D1XVR2-F1
#
_cell.length_a   1.000
_cell.length_b   1.000
_cell.length_c   1.000
_cell.angle_alpha   90.00
_cell.angle_beta   90.00
_cell.angle_gamma   90.00
#
_symmetry.space_group_name_H-M   'P 1'
#
loop_
_entity.id
_entity.type
_entity.pdbx_description
1 polymer ?
#
loop_
_entity_poly.entity_id
_entity_poly.type
_entity_poly.pdbx_seq_one_letter_code
_entity_poly.pdbx_strand_id
1 'polypeptide(L)'
;MSTLPVEVRNNTTNNTVWAYVSGYDIDNGNKLLFMAADGKSKYYPPSPPAGQTIQPVPEDCAIKLAPTGQSTVLAIPHIAGCRIWFSTNEKLKFFLNPGPSLVEPSCTNMEDPNINLNWAFCELTYNADQVFCNISMVDFVSNLPCALTLTTTTGRTDHVSGMSINGLANVCRSLKWQAAQDKQPWDKLIFNGPDGQPLRVLSPNNAMVRDPSLFRGYFEPYVNAVYAKHTGGVQLSCDTQAQWGVVHGTVNDDVLYFDGQNIKFPKPSTRDIFSCSTGPFADGSPEQMCIVPRLAAAFNRGTLAISTGGTSSQSSTIPDAAGPSSYYQYETCNHYARIVHEQLLDGRGYGFPYDDVCQTGGPDQCGAVYDSNPRLLTIEIGGNGAYCTPGAPGAPAQ
;
A
#
# COMPACT_ATOMS: atom_id res chain seq x y z
N MET A 1 12.17 -24.64 15.34
CA MET A 1 11.80 -23.80 14.17
C MET A 1 12.41 -22.44 14.38
N SER A 2 12.98 -21.84 13.33
CA SER A 2 13.49 -20.46 13.39
C SER A 2 12.31 -19.48 13.50
N THR A 3 12.49 -18.45 14.32
CA THR A 3 11.57 -17.30 14.39
C THR A 3 12.39 -16.03 14.18
N LEU A 4 11.81 -15.06 13.48
CA LEU A 4 12.34 -13.71 13.39
C LEU A 4 11.95 -12.94 14.67
N PRO A 5 12.91 -12.40 15.43
CA PRO A 5 12.61 -11.41 16.46
C PRO A 5 12.03 -10.15 15.80
N VAL A 6 10.85 -9.74 16.25
CA VAL A 6 10.21 -8.48 15.85
C VAL A 6 10.05 -7.60 17.08
N GLU A 7 10.84 -6.54 17.17
CA GLU A 7 10.72 -5.54 18.23
C GLU A 7 9.68 -4.49 17.85
N VAL A 8 8.57 -4.41 18.58
CA VAL A 8 7.56 -3.37 18.41
C VAL A 8 7.76 -2.28 19.45
N ARG A 9 8.07 -1.06 19.01
CA ARG A 9 8.26 0.12 19.89
C ARG A 9 7.01 0.98 19.91
N ASN A 10 6.47 1.21 21.11
CA ASN A 10 5.34 2.10 21.28
C ASN A 10 5.83 3.55 21.36
N ASN A 11 5.83 4.24 20.22
CA ASN A 11 6.10 5.68 20.13
C ASN A 11 4.80 6.49 20.01
N THR A 12 3.65 5.91 20.39
CA THR A 12 2.40 6.66 20.49
C THR A 12 2.36 7.49 21.77
N THR A 13 1.44 8.43 21.88
CA THR A 13 1.13 9.12 23.15
C THR A 13 0.25 8.29 24.09
N ASN A 14 -0.14 7.06 23.70
CA ASN A 14 -1.01 6.18 24.46
C ASN A 14 -0.23 5.04 25.12
N ASN A 15 -0.43 4.85 26.43
CA ASN A 15 0.14 3.71 27.17
C ASN A 15 -0.60 2.39 26.90
N THR A 16 -1.77 2.44 26.28
CA THR A 16 -2.58 1.26 25.96
C THR A 16 -2.62 1.07 24.46
N VAL A 17 -1.74 0.19 23.98
CA VAL A 17 -1.69 -0.22 22.58
C VAL A 17 -1.71 -1.74 22.49
N TRP A 18 -2.53 -2.25 21.59
CA TRP A 18 -2.68 -3.68 21.31
C TRP A 18 -2.10 -3.99 19.94
N ALA A 19 -1.36 -5.09 19.85
CA ALA A 19 -0.92 -5.67 18.60
C ALA A 19 -1.61 -7.02 18.34
N TYR A 20 -1.71 -7.38 17.07
CA TYR A 20 -2.11 -8.71 16.61
C TYR A 20 -1.21 -9.10 15.45
N VAL A 21 -0.96 -10.39 15.29
CA VAL A 21 -0.24 -10.91 14.12
C VAL A 21 -1.11 -12.02 13.54
N SER A 22 -1.49 -11.87 12.27
CA SER A 22 -2.27 -12.87 11.54
C SER A 22 -1.65 -13.13 10.17
N GLY A 23 -1.73 -14.37 9.67
CA GLY A 23 -1.25 -14.75 8.35
C GLY A 23 -1.35 -16.25 8.14
N TYR A 24 -0.53 -16.82 7.25
CA TYR A 24 -0.52 -18.25 6.95
C TYR A 24 0.84 -18.88 7.29
N ASP A 25 0.83 -19.91 8.13
CA ASP A 25 2.05 -20.62 8.55
C ASP A 25 2.58 -21.49 7.40
N ILE A 26 3.64 -21.02 6.75
CA ILE A 26 4.25 -21.65 5.57
C ILE A 26 4.74 -23.05 5.92
N ASP A 27 5.33 -23.22 7.11
CA ASP A 27 5.93 -24.47 7.56
C ASP A 27 4.87 -25.50 8.02
N ASN A 28 3.59 -25.10 8.07
CA ASN A 28 2.47 -25.94 8.50
C ASN A 28 1.36 -26.00 7.45
N GLY A 29 1.74 -26.08 6.17
CA GLY A 29 0.82 -26.25 5.05
C GLY A 29 -0.09 -25.05 4.82
N ASN A 30 0.41 -23.83 5.04
CA ASN A 30 -0.32 -22.56 4.91
C ASN A 30 -1.59 -22.51 5.76
N LYS A 31 -1.57 -23.09 6.97
CA LYS A 31 -2.69 -22.95 7.90
C LYS A 31 -2.82 -21.51 8.38
N LEU A 32 -4.05 -21.00 8.45
CA LEU A 32 -4.35 -19.73 9.08
C LEU A 32 -3.79 -19.71 10.50
N LEU A 33 -3.02 -18.66 10.80
CA LEU A 33 -2.24 -18.50 12.02
C LEU A 33 -2.55 -17.12 12.63
N PHE A 34 -2.72 -17.10 13.94
CA PHE A 34 -2.48 -15.93 14.78
C PHE A 34 -1.30 -16.19 15.71
N MET A 35 -0.58 -15.15 16.11
CA MET A 35 0.24 -15.23 17.31
C MET A 35 -0.66 -15.05 18.54
N ALA A 36 -0.47 -15.88 19.56
CA ALA A 36 -1.18 -15.76 20.84
C ALA A 36 -0.79 -14.47 21.59
N ALA A 37 -1.52 -14.15 22.66
CA ALA A 37 -1.33 -12.92 23.43
C ALA A 37 0.07 -12.73 24.05
N ASP A 38 0.87 -13.81 24.16
CA ASP A 38 2.27 -13.75 24.61
C ASP A 38 3.24 -13.26 23.52
N GLY A 39 2.78 -13.11 22.28
CA GLY A 39 3.56 -12.68 21.12
C GLY A 39 4.56 -13.73 20.61
N LYS A 40 4.48 -14.97 21.08
CA LYS A 40 5.49 -16.03 20.83
C LYS A 40 4.87 -17.36 20.45
N SER A 41 3.75 -17.71 21.07
CA SER A 41 3.06 -18.98 20.82
C SER A 41 2.17 -18.86 19.58
N LYS A 42 2.15 -19.90 18.75
CA LYS A 42 1.26 -19.99 17.58
C LYS A 42 -0.15 -20.39 18.02
N TYR A 43 -1.18 -19.76 17.47
CA TYR A 43 -2.59 -20.16 17.61
C TYR A 43 -3.20 -20.40 16.23
N TYR A 44 -3.81 -21.56 16.04
CA TYR A 44 -4.51 -21.93 14.81
C TYR A 44 -6.00 -21.94 15.08
N PRO A 45 -6.77 -20.93 14.62
CA PRO A 45 -8.20 -20.92 14.85
C PRO A 45 -8.89 -22.12 14.19
N PRO A 46 -9.86 -22.77 14.87
CA PRO A 46 -10.64 -23.83 14.26
C PRO A 46 -11.56 -23.27 13.16
N SER A 47 -11.95 -24.13 12.22
CA SER A 47 -12.97 -23.76 11.23
C SER A 47 -14.34 -23.65 11.89
N PRO A 48 -15.09 -22.54 11.68
CA PRO A 48 -16.50 -22.50 12.01
C PRO A 48 -17.28 -23.62 11.29
N PRO A 49 -18.35 -24.16 11.88
CA PRO A 49 -19.23 -25.12 11.21
C PRO A 49 -19.75 -24.57 9.87
N ALA A 50 -20.00 -25.46 8.91
CA ALA A 50 -20.54 -25.07 7.60
C ALA A 50 -21.80 -24.20 7.74
N GLY A 51 -21.85 -23.09 6.99
CA GLY A 51 -22.94 -22.11 7.05
C GLY A 51 -22.85 -21.08 8.18
N GLN A 52 -21.92 -21.23 9.13
CA GLN A 52 -21.69 -20.22 10.18
C GLN A 52 -20.59 -19.26 9.76
N THR A 53 -20.97 -18.15 9.13
CA THR A 53 -20.06 -17.06 8.73
C THR A 53 -19.95 -16.00 9.81
N ILE A 54 -18.91 -15.16 9.74
CA ILE A 54 -18.67 -14.01 10.63
C ILE A 54 -18.69 -14.43 12.12
N GLN A 55 -18.07 -15.58 12.44
CA GLN A 55 -17.95 -16.05 13.82
C GLN A 55 -16.73 -15.41 14.48
N PRO A 56 -16.79 -14.95 15.74
CA PRO A 56 -15.64 -14.35 16.39
C PRO A 56 -14.47 -15.34 16.48
N VAL A 57 -13.23 -14.87 16.36
CA VAL A 57 -12.06 -15.68 16.68
C VAL A 57 -12.15 -16.10 18.17
N PRO A 58 -12.11 -17.42 18.50
CA PRO A 58 -12.38 -17.88 19.86
C PRO A 58 -11.34 -17.48 20.92
N GLU A 59 -10.08 -17.35 20.51
CA GLU A 59 -8.97 -17.01 21.41
C GLU A 59 -8.69 -15.51 21.36
N ASP A 60 -8.42 -14.92 22.53
CA ASP A 60 -7.99 -13.52 22.64
C ASP A 60 -6.52 -13.40 22.26
N CYS A 61 -6.24 -13.18 20.97
CA CYS A 61 -4.89 -13.03 20.44
C CYS A 61 -4.30 -11.62 20.61
N ALA A 62 -4.89 -10.77 21.47
CA ALA A 62 -4.41 -9.40 21.67
C ALA A 62 -3.11 -9.38 22.47
N ILE A 63 -2.02 -8.93 21.83
CA ILE A 63 -0.72 -8.74 22.45
C ILE A 63 -0.67 -7.33 23.03
N LYS A 64 -0.61 -7.21 24.36
CA LYS A 64 -0.46 -5.90 25.00
C LYS A 64 0.97 -5.39 24.80
N LEU A 65 1.13 -4.27 24.12
CA LEU A 65 2.43 -3.65 23.95
C LEU A 65 2.90 -2.97 25.24
N ALA A 66 4.21 -2.80 25.35
CA ALA A 66 4.82 -2.02 26.41
C ALA A 66 4.33 -0.55 26.36
N PRO A 67 4.37 0.17 27.49
CA PRO A 67 4.00 1.59 27.54
C PRO A 67 4.84 2.45 26.59
N THR A 68 4.42 3.71 26.41
CA THR A 68 5.12 4.66 25.54
C THR A 68 6.62 4.75 25.87
N GLY A 69 7.46 4.72 24.84
CA GLY A 69 8.92 4.78 24.93
C GLY A 69 9.60 3.44 25.24
N GLN A 70 8.84 2.34 25.33
CA GLN A 70 9.36 0.98 25.53
C GLN A 70 8.99 0.07 24.35
N SER A 71 9.52 -1.16 24.38
CA SER A 71 9.32 -2.14 23.32
C SER A 71 8.83 -3.49 23.82
N THR A 72 8.15 -4.21 22.93
CA THR A 72 7.71 -5.59 23.10
C THR A 72 8.31 -6.43 21.98
N VAL A 73 8.95 -7.56 22.31
CA VAL A 73 9.56 -8.45 21.32
C VAL A 73 8.66 -9.64 21.04
N LEU A 74 8.28 -9.79 19.77
CA LEU A 74 7.52 -10.91 19.23
C LEU A 74 8.46 -11.93 18.59
N ALA A 75 8.04 -13.19 18.51
CA ALA A 75 8.78 -14.25 17.83
C ALA A 75 7.95 -14.77 16.64
N ILE A 76 8.19 -14.18 15.46
CA ILE A 76 7.36 -14.44 14.27
C ILE A 76 7.93 -15.62 13.48
N PRO A 77 7.16 -16.69 13.23
CA PRO A 77 7.63 -17.83 12.43
C PRO A 77 7.67 -17.48 10.93
N HIS A 78 8.10 -18.43 10.09
CA HIS A 78 7.81 -18.30 8.66
C HIS A 78 6.30 -18.17 8.44
N ILE A 79 5.91 -17.09 7.77
CA ILE A 79 4.53 -16.67 7.61
C ILE A 79 4.37 -15.91 6.29
N ALA A 80 3.29 -16.20 5.57
CA ALA A 80 2.90 -15.51 4.33
C ALA A 80 1.61 -14.73 4.52
N GLY A 81 1.43 -13.66 3.74
CA GLY A 81 0.24 -12.79 3.83
C GLY A 81 0.03 -12.24 5.23
N CYS A 82 1.13 -11.96 5.95
CA CYS A 82 1.05 -11.53 7.34
C CYS A 82 0.68 -10.06 7.42
N ARG A 83 -0.24 -9.74 8.33
CA ARG A 83 -0.47 -8.38 8.82
C ARG A 83 -0.14 -8.33 10.30
N ILE A 84 0.66 -7.34 10.68
CA ILE A 84 0.87 -6.96 12.07
C ILE A 84 0.00 -5.74 12.32
N TRP A 85 -1.06 -5.94 13.08
CA TRP A 85 -2.10 -4.95 13.35
C TRP A 85 -1.80 -4.21 14.64
N PHE A 86 -2.19 -2.95 14.71
CA PHE A 86 -2.06 -2.10 15.89
C PHE A 86 -3.37 -1.37 16.16
N SER A 87 -3.73 -1.21 17.42
CA SER A 87 -4.89 -0.41 17.84
C SER A 87 -4.62 0.30 19.17
N THR A 88 -5.11 1.52 19.30
CA THR A 88 -4.99 2.30 20.56
C THR A 88 -6.26 2.20 21.39
N ASN A 89 -6.08 2.14 22.71
CA ASN A 89 -7.12 2.08 23.75
C ASN A 89 -7.98 0.80 23.74
N GLU A 90 -8.53 0.41 22.59
CA GLU A 90 -9.45 -0.72 22.44
C GLU A 90 -8.84 -1.83 21.58
N LYS A 91 -9.30 -3.06 21.82
CA LYS A 91 -8.90 -4.26 21.07
C LYS A 91 -9.64 -4.35 19.74
N LEU A 92 -8.96 -4.81 18.68
CA LEU A 92 -9.60 -5.19 17.42
C LEU A 92 -10.42 -6.46 17.57
N LYS A 93 -11.47 -6.59 16.76
CA LYS A 93 -12.31 -7.78 16.63
C LYS A 93 -12.09 -8.41 15.27
N PHE A 94 -11.71 -9.68 15.28
CA PHE A 94 -11.52 -10.50 14.09
C PHE A 94 -12.62 -11.57 14.01
N PHE A 95 -13.00 -11.93 12.79
CA PHE A 95 -14.01 -12.95 12.56
C PHE A 95 -13.51 -14.04 11.61
N LEU A 96 -14.23 -15.15 11.56
CA LEU A 96 -13.93 -16.32 10.76
C LEU A 96 -15.15 -16.74 9.95
N ASN A 97 -14.88 -17.13 8.71
CA ASN A 97 -15.79 -17.91 7.88
C ASN A 97 -15.33 -19.39 7.84
N PRO A 98 -16.19 -20.33 7.42
CA PRO A 98 -15.78 -21.73 7.20
C PRO A 98 -14.61 -21.83 6.23
N GLY A 99 -13.71 -22.81 6.44
CA GLY A 99 -12.42 -22.92 5.76
C GLY A 99 -11.30 -23.42 6.67
N PRO A 100 -10.93 -22.73 7.77
CA PRO A 100 -11.29 -21.36 8.18
C PRO A 100 -10.76 -20.28 7.22
N SER A 101 -11.47 -19.17 7.09
CA SER A 101 -11.03 -17.98 6.38
C SER A 101 -11.16 -16.76 7.28
N LEU A 102 -10.09 -15.97 7.39
CA LEU A 102 -10.06 -14.76 8.22
C LEU A 102 -10.89 -13.65 7.57
N VAL A 103 -11.77 -13.06 8.37
CA VAL A 103 -12.44 -11.79 8.06
C VAL A 103 -11.72 -10.70 8.84
N GLU A 104 -10.98 -9.89 8.09
CA GLU A 104 -10.16 -8.82 8.62
C GLU A 104 -10.98 -7.54 8.92
N PRO A 105 -10.48 -6.64 9.78
CA PRO A 105 -11.11 -5.34 10.03
C PRO A 105 -11.36 -4.56 8.74
N SER A 106 -12.60 -4.11 8.53
CA SER A 106 -12.97 -3.29 7.38
C SER A 106 -12.91 -1.79 7.70
N CYS A 107 -12.24 -1.01 6.85
CA CYS A 107 -12.26 0.45 6.90
C CYS A 107 -13.41 1.07 6.07
N THR A 108 -14.20 0.25 5.37
CA THR A 108 -15.25 0.71 4.45
C THR A 108 -16.66 0.27 4.85
N ASN A 109 -16.79 -0.83 5.59
CA ASN A 109 -18.09 -1.28 6.12
C ASN A 109 -18.46 -0.50 7.39
N MET A 110 -19.53 0.30 7.33
CA MET A 110 -20.00 1.11 8.46
C MET A 110 -20.55 0.28 9.63
N GLU A 111 -20.87 -0.99 9.41
CA GLU A 111 -21.31 -1.92 10.46
C GLU A 111 -20.15 -2.73 11.06
N ASP A 112 -18.92 -2.58 10.54
CA ASP A 112 -17.75 -3.25 11.09
C ASP A 112 -17.49 -2.75 12.52
N PRO A 113 -17.30 -3.64 13.51
CA PRO A 113 -17.09 -3.21 14.89
C PRO A 113 -15.77 -2.47 15.11
N ASN A 114 -14.85 -2.50 14.14
CA ASN A 114 -13.58 -1.79 14.17
C ASN A 114 -13.64 -0.45 13.42
N ILE A 115 -14.77 -0.09 12.80
CA ILE A 115 -14.86 1.10 11.92
C ILE A 115 -14.51 2.40 12.65
N ASN A 116 -14.83 2.51 13.93
CA ASN A 116 -14.57 3.71 14.75
C ASN A 116 -13.31 3.60 15.61
N LEU A 117 -12.56 2.51 15.52
CA LEU A 117 -11.32 2.32 16.26
C LEU A 117 -10.15 2.98 15.53
N ASN A 118 -9.16 3.47 16.29
CA ASN A 118 -7.91 3.97 15.73
C ASN A 118 -6.92 2.81 15.60
N TRP A 119 -6.71 2.35 14.37
CA TRP A 119 -5.87 1.20 14.04
C TRP A 119 -5.05 1.41 12.77
N ALA A 120 -3.99 0.60 12.65
CA ALA A 120 -3.10 0.53 11.50
C ALA A 120 -2.60 -0.91 11.35
N PHE A 121 -1.87 -1.17 10.27
CA PHE A 121 -1.12 -2.40 10.10
C PHE A 121 0.13 -2.15 9.25
N CYS A 122 1.09 -3.07 9.34
CA CYS A 122 2.12 -3.25 8.32
C CYS A 122 2.06 -4.70 7.83
N GLU A 123 2.57 -4.92 6.62
CA GLU A 123 2.51 -6.21 5.94
C GLU A 123 3.88 -6.89 6.01
N LEU A 124 3.87 -8.23 6.13
CA LEU A 124 5.08 -9.01 6.27
C LEU A 124 4.96 -10.35 5.53
N THR A 125 6.06 -10.78 4.96
CA THR A 125 6.30 -12.18 4.63
C THR A 125 7.67 -12.56 5.16
N TYR A 126 7.76 -13.68 5.85
CA TYR A 126 9.03 -14.26 6.27
C TYR A 126 9.04 -15.73 5.84
N ASN A 127 10.03 -16.13 5.06
CA ASN A 127 10.17 -17.49 4.56
C ASN A 127 11.65 -17.91 4.60
N ALA A 128 11.96 -19.07 4.04
CA ALA A 128 13.32 -19.60 4.02
C ALA A 128 14.33 -18.73 3.22
N ASP A 129 13.84 -17.90 2.28
CA ASP A 129 14.67 -17.11 1.39
C ASP A 129 14.89 -15.69 1.91
N GLN A 130 13.89 -15.07 2.56
CA GLN A 130 13.97 -13.69 3.04
C GLN A 130 12.88 -13.30 4.03
N VAL A 131 13.07 -12.14 4.66
CA VAL A 131 11.98 -11.29 5.15
C VAL A 131 11.70 -10.19 4.13
N PHE A 132 10.42 -9.84 3.96
CA PHE A 132 9.95 -8.64 3.30
C PHE A 132 8.88 -8.00 4.18
N CYS A 133 9.03 -6.72 4.53
CA CYS A 133 8.05 -6.00 5.33
C CYS A 133 7.85 -4.58 4.79
N ASN A 134 6.60 -4.15 4.66
CA ASN A 134 6.25 -2.85 4.09
C ASN A 134 5.18 -2.12 4.91
N ILE A 135 5.24 -0.79 4.85
CA ILE A 135 4.10 0.06 5.23
C ILE A 135 3.17 0.22 4.04
N SER A 136 1.88 0.42 4.29
CA SER A 136 0.88 0.52 3.23
C SER A 136 -0.19 1.56 3.54
N MET A 137 -0.44 2.42 2.56
CA MET A 137 -1.53 3.38 2.52
C MET A 137 -2.45 3.09 1.33
N VAL A 138 -2.37 1.88 0.75
CA VAL A 138 -3.27 1.40 -0.30
C VAL A 138 -4.71 1.40 0.18
N ASP A 139 -4.91 1.09 1.46
CA ASP A 139 -6.24 1.08 2.05
C ASP A 139 -6.63 2.45 2.63
N PHE A 140 -5.78 2.99 3.52
CA PHE A 140 -5.98 4.28 4.17
C PHE A 140 -4.70 4.78 4.85
N VAL A 141 -4.63 6.09 5.11
CA VAL A 141 -3.67 6.71 6.04
C VAL A 141 -4.24 6.67 7.45
N SER A 142 -3.50 6.08 8.39
CA SER A 142 -3.87 5.97 9.80
C SER A 142 -3.35 7.14 10.64
N ASN A 143 -3.98 7.39 11.80
CA ASN A 143 -3.41 8.19 12.89
C ASN A 143 -2.37 7.42 13.74
N LEU A 144 -1.97 6.23 13.31
CA LEU A 144 -0.89 5.43 13.88
C LEU A 144 0.15 5.13 12.80
N PRO A 145 0.98 6.11 12.39
CA PRO A 145 2.05 5.87 11.42
C PRO A 145 2.99 4.76 11.90
N CYS A 146 3.39 3.89 10.98
CA CYS A 146 4.39 2.86 11.20
C CYS A 146 5.72 3.27 10.55
N ALA A 147 6.83 2.97 11.21
CA ALA A 147 8.18 3.01 10.63
C ALA A 147 8.84 1.64 10.82
N LEU A 148 9.74 1.28 9.90
CA LEU A 148 10.37 -0.04 9.86
C LEU A 148 11.89 0.11 9.90
N THR A 149 12.56 -0.72 10.69
CA THR A 149 14.01 -0.88 10.63
C THR A 149 14.37 -2.35 10.59
N LEU A 150 15.04 -2.79 9.53
CA LEU A 150 15.54 -4.15 9.41
C LEU A 150 17.04 -4.17 9.68
N THR A 151 17.46 -4.95 10.67
CA THR A 151 18.87 -5.23 10.92
C THR A 151 19.22 -6.63 10.46
N THR A 152 20.26 -6.76 9.64
CA THR A 152 20.75 -8.05 9.11
C THR A 152 21.74 -8.73 10.06
N THR A 153 22.08 -9.98 9.80
CA THR A 153 23.12 -10.72 10.53
C THR A 153 24.52 -10.10 10.37
N THR A 154 24.76 -9.38 9.28
CA THR A 154 26.02 -8.63 9.03
C THR A 154 26.06 -7.29 9.75
N GLY A 155 24.95 -6.86 10.37
CA GLY A 155 24.84 -5.58 11.06
C GLY A 155 24.41 -4.40 10.17
N ARG A 156 24.12 -4.64 8.88
CA ARG A 156 23.51 -3.65 7.98
C ARG A 156 22.11 -3.30 8.50
N THR A 157 21.72 -2.03 8.39
CA THR A 157 20.38 -1.55 8.73
C THR A 157 19.71 -0.87 7.55
N ASP A 158 18.52 -1.33 7.19
CA ASP A 158 17.60 -0.63 6.29
C ASP A 158 16.49 0.01 7.11
N HIS A 159 16.06 1.20 6.73
CA HIS A 159 15.05 1.96 7.45
C HIS A 159 14.02 2.54 6.48
N VAL A 160 12.76 2.53 6.88
CA VAL A 160 11.63 3.24 6.25
C VAL A 160 10.98 4.10 7.32
N SER A 161 10.86 5.39 7.06
CA SER A 161 10.59 6.40 8.09
C SER A 161 9.12 6.56 8.45
N GLY A 162 8.21 6.18 7.54
CA GLY A 162 6.78 6.45 7.71
C GLY A 162 6.48 7.95 7.81
N MET A 163 5.40 8.28 8.50
CA MET A 163 4.98 9.67 8.73
C MET A 163 5.30 10.14 10.15
N SER A 164 5.45 11.46 10.31
CA SER A 164 5.48 12.08 11.64
C SER A 164 4.14 11.93 12.39
N ILE A 165 4.14 12.25 13.68
CA ILE A 165 2.92 12.30 14.52
C ILE A 165 1.80 13.20 13.94
N ASN A 166 2.15 14.20 13.12
CA ASN A 166 1.19 15.09 12.47
C ASN A 166 0.80 14.64 11.04
N GLY A 167 1.24 13.46 10.61
CA GLY A 167 1.08 12.95 9.24
C GLY A 167 -0.37 12.98 8.77
N LEU A 168 -1.30 12.36 9.51
CA LEU A 168 -2.71 12.34 9.17
C LEU A 168 -3.30 13.75 9.04
N ALA A 169 -3.00 14.64 9.99
CA ALA A 169 -3.49 16.02 9.99
C ALA A 169 -2.97 16.81 8.77
N ASN A 170 -1.71 16.60 8.40
CA ASN A 170 -1.12 17.22 7.22
C ASN A 170 -1.75 16.69 5.92
N VAL A 171 -1.93 15.37 5.80
CA VAL A 171 -2.64 14.76 4.65
C VAL A 171 -4.04 15.35 4.52
N CYS A 172 -4.80 15.43 5.61
CA CYS A 172 -6.14 16.03 5.61
C CYS A 172 -6.14 17.48 5.12
N ARG A 173 -5.16 18.27 5.54
CA ARG A 173 -5.00 19.66 5.11
C ARG A 173 -4.66 19.77 3.62
N SER A 174 -3.73 18.95 3.14
CA SER A 174 -3.34 18.91 1.73
C SER A 174 -4.49 18.45 0.82
N LEU A 175 -5.29 17.47 1.24
CA LEU A 175 -6.47 17.02 0.48
C LEU A 175 -7.56 18.10 0.39
N LYS A 176 -7.83 18.80 1.50
CA LYS A 176 -8.76 19.95 1.49
C LYS A 176 -8.26 21.05 0.57
N TRP A 177 -6.96 21.32 0.57
CA TRP A 177 -6.36 22.28 -0.34
C TRP A 177 -6.49 21.84 -1.80
N GLN A 178 -6.17 20.58 -2.11
CA GLN A 178 -6.29 20.03 -3.47
C GLN A 178 -7.73 20.11 -3.99
N ALA A 179 -8.71 19.68 -3.19
CA ALA A 179 -10.14 19.80 -3.53
C ALA A 179 -10.56 21.25 -3.81
N ALA A 180 -9.97 22.23 -3.11
CA ALA A 180 -10.21 23.63 -3.38
C ALA A 180 -9.63 24.10 -4.73
N GLN A 181 -8.53 23.50 -5.19
CA GLN A 181 -7.87 23.82 -6.47
C GLN A 181 -8.63 23.24 -7.67
N ASP A 182 -8.90 21.94 -7.68
CA ASP A 182 -9.40 21.22 -8.85
C ASP A 182 -10.90 20.87 -8.79
N LYS A 183 -11.56 21.17 -7.66
CA LYS A 183 -12.97 20.86 -7.38
C LYS A 183 -13.31 19.37 -7.39
N GLN A 184 -12.30 18.49 -7.32
CA GLN A 184 -12.48 17.06 -7.17
C GLN A 184 -12.64 16.69 -5.68
N PRO A 185 -13.30 15.57 -5.35
CA PRO A 185 -13.73 15.28 -3.98
C PRO A 185 -12.61 14.70 -3.09
N TRP A 186 -11.38 15.22 -3.18
CA TRP A 186 -10.25 14.78 -2.37
C TRP A 186 -10.49 14.94 -0.86
N ASP A 187 -11.23 15.98 -0.46
CA ASP A 187 -11.62 16.19 0.93
C ASP A 187 -12.59 15.12 1.46
N LYS A 188 -13.31 14.43 0.57
CA LYS A 188 -14.24 13.33 0.92
C LYS A 188 -13.54 12.02 1.25
N LEU A 189 -12.22 11.94 1.02
CA LEU A 189 -11.40 10.82 1.48
C LEU A 189 -11.23 10.81 3.01
N ILE A 190 -11.42 11.96 3.67
CA ILE A 190 -11.25 12.09 5.12
C ILE A 190 -12.42 11.40 5.83
N PHE A 191 -12.11 10.38 6.62
CA PHE A 191 -13.06 9.70 7.49
C PHE A 191 -12.91 10.24 8.91
N ASN A 192 -13.98 10.88 9.41
CA ASN A 192 -14.02 11.38 10.77
C ASN A 192 -14.53 10.31 11.74
N GLY A 193 -13.94 10.27 12.94
CA GLY A 193 -14.42 9.43 14.03
C GLY A 193 -15.69 9.99 14.69
N PRO A 194 -16.20 9.29 15.72
CA PRO A 194 -17.40 9.70 16.44
C PRO A 194 -17.29 11.07 17.14
N ASP A 195 -16.07 11.52 17.44
CA ASP A 195 -15.74 12.82 18.02
C ASP A 195 -15.68 13.97 16.98
N GLY A 196 -15.93 13.65 15.71
CA GLY A 196 -15.87 14.59 14.60
C GLY A 196 -14.45 14.93 14.12
N GLN A 197 -13.41 14.33 14.71
CA GLN A 197 -12.03 14.53 14.28
C GLN A 197 -11.64 13.52 13.19
N PRO A 198 -10.67 13.85 12.31
CA PRO A 198 -10.13 12.87 11.37
C PRO A 198 -9.57 11.65 12.09
N LEU A 199 -10.12 10.47 11.77
CA LEU A 199 -9.68 9.18 12.31
C LEU A 199 -8.73 8.48 11.33
N ARG A 200 -9.01 8.61 10.03
CA ARG A 200 -8.18 8.11 8.92
C ARG A 200 -8.53 8.83 7.62
N VAL A 201 -7.69 8.66 6.59
CA VAL A 201 -8.01 9.08 5.22
C VAL A 201 -8.06 7.83 4.36
N LEU A 202 -9.21 7.52 3.77
CA LEU A 202 -9.35 6.38 2.85
C LEU A 202 -8.62 6.64 1.53
N SER A 203 -8.06 5.60 0.92
CA SER A 203 -7.62 5.70 -0.47
C SER A 203 -8.81 5.97 -1.40
N PRO A 204 -8.60 6.52 -2.61
CA PRO A 204 -9.67 6.72 -3.58
C PRO A 204 -10.47 5.45 -3.86
N ASN A 205 -9.79 4.30 -3.98
CA ASN A 205 -10.45 3.00 -4.19
C ASN A 205 -11.43 2.67 -3.05
N ASN A 206 -10.98 2.75 -1.79
CA ASN A 206 -11.82 2.46 -0.63
C ASN A 206 -12.92 3.50 -0.40
N ALA A 207 -12.65 4.78 -0.69
CA ALA A 207 -13.69 5.80 -0.67
C ALA A 207 -14.78 5.52 -1.71
N MET A 208 -14.41 5.06 -2.91
CA MET A 208 -15.35 4.67 -3.97
C MET A 208 -16.14 3.39 -3.68
N VAL A 209 -15.67 2.52 -2.76
CA VAL A 209 -16.50 1.42 -2.24
C VAL A 209 -17.67 1.97 -1.42
N ARG A 210 -17.46 3.05 -0.66
CA ARG A 210 -18.50 3.71 0.15
C ARG A 210 -19.39 4.63 -0.68
N ASP A 211 -18.81 5.37 -1.60
CA ASP A 211 -19.52 6.26 -2.51
C ASP A 211 -18.97 6.11 -3.95
N PRO A 212 -19.60 5.26 -4.78
CA PRO A 212 -19.18 5.03 -6.15
C PRO A 212 -19.28 6.25 -7.08
N SER A 213 -19.85 7.37 -6.63
CA SER A 213 -19.93 8.61 -7.42
C SER A 213 -18.65 9.44 -7.37
N LEU A 214 -17.78 9.21 -6.37
CA LEU A 214 -16.53 9.94 -6.22
C LEU A 214 -15.63 9.76 -7.45
N PHE A 215 -15.02 10.85 -7.89
CA PHE A 215 -14.09 10.92 -9.03
C PHE A 215 -14.64 10.41 -10.36
N ARG A 216 -15.96 10.29 -10.54
CA ARG A 216 -16.54 9.84 -11.82
C ARG A 216 -16.01 10.70 -12.97
N GLY A 217 -15.34 10.08 -13.94
CA GLY A 217 -14.82 10.78 -15.11
C GLY A 217 -13.49 11.51 -14.90
N TYR A 218 -12.83 11.38 -13.74
CA TYR A 218 -11.64 12.15 -13.40
C TYR A 218 -10.44 11.89 -14.32
N PHE A 219 -10.10 10.62 -14.57
CA PHE A 219 -8.99 10.23 -15.44
C PHE A 219 -9.34 10.15 -16.93
N GLU A 220 -10.62 10.10 -17.28
CA GLU A 220 -11.09 9.85 -18.65
C GLU A 220 -10.53 10.86 -19.68
N PRO A 221 -10.45 12.18 -19.40
CA PRO A 221 -9.76 13.12 -20.29
C PRO A 221 -8.27 12.78 -20.51
N TYR A 222 -7.57 12.40 -19.43
CA TYR A 222 -6.16 12.01 -19.48
C TYR A 222 -5.96 10.70 -20.27
N VAL A 223 -6.80 9.70 -20.03
CA VAL A 223 -6.80 8.43 -20.77
C VAL A 223 -7.03 8.66 -22.26
N ASN A 224 -8.00 9.51 -22.63
CA ASN A 224 -8.23 9.86 -24.03
C ASN A 224 -7.02 10.52 -24.67
N ALA A 225 -6.34 11.43 -23.98
CA ALA A 225 -5.13 12.08 -24.48
C ALA A 225 -3.98 11.08 -24.69
N VAL A 226 -3.76 10.17 -23.74
CA VAL A 226 -2.76 9.10 -23.85
C VAL A 226 -3.05 8.19 -25.05
N TYR A 227 -4.30 7.75 -25.21
CA TYR A 227 -4.67 6.86 -26.32
C TYR A 227 -4.56 7.55 -27.68
N ALA A 228 -4.92 8.83 -27.77
CA ALA A 228 -4.76 9.63 -28.99
C ALA A 228 -3.28 9.78 -29.40
N LYS A 229 -2.37 10.03 -28.44
CA LYS A 229 -0.91 10.09 -28.65
C LYS A 229 -0.39 8.82 -29.33
N HIS A 230 -0.83 7.66 -28.84
CA HIS A 230 -0.39 6.35 -29.32
C HIS A 230 -1.16 5.82 -30.54
N THR A 231 -2.21 6.52 -30.97
CA THR A 231 -2.86 6.30 -32.28
C THR A 231 -2.03 6.95 -33.40
N GLY A 232 -1.42 8.10 -33.12
CA GLY A 232 -0.64 8.91 -34.08
C GLY A 232 0.74 8.38 -34.46
N GLY A 233 1.01 7.09 -34.26
CA GLY A 233 2.27 6.44 -34.64
C GLY A 233 3.39 6.47 -33.59
N VAL A 234 3.17 7.09 -32.42
CA VAL A 234 4.13 7.03 -31.30
C VAL A 234 3.92 5.72 -30.54
N GLN A 235 4.92 4.84 -30.53
CA GLN A 235 4.84 3.59 -29.77
C GLN A 235 5.04 3.84 -28.28
N LEU A 236 4.27 3.14 -27.45
CA LEU A 236 4.51 3.00 -26.01
C LEU A 236 5.43 1.79 -25.78
N SER A 237 6.65 2.02 -25.35
CA SER A 237 7.56 0.97 -24.90
C SER A 237 7.25 0.59 -23.45
N CYS A 238 7.11 -0.70 -23.17
CA CYS A 238 6.93 -1.22 -21.83
C CYS A 238 8.06 -2.20 -21.53
N ASP A 239 8.96 -1.85 -20.62
CA ASP A 239 9.88 -2.83 -20.03
C ASP A 239 9.08 -3.71 -19.07
N THR A 240 8.84 -4.95 -19.47
CA THR A 240 8.11 -5.94 -18.66
C THR A 240 8.89 -6.35 -17.41
N GLN A 241 10.21 -6.10 -17.40
CA GLN A 241 11.15 -6.54 -16.37
C GLN A 241 11.07 -8.05 -16.12
N ALA A 242 10.72 -8.79 -17.18
CA ALA A 242 10.52 -10.23 -17.22
C ALA A 242 11.07 -10.81 -18.53
N GLN A 243 10.81 -12.09 -18.78
CA GLN A 243 11.34 -12.83 -19.94
C GLN A 243 10.96 -12.25 -21.32
N TRP A 244 9.94 -11.39 -21.40
CA TRP A 244 9.51 -10.73 -22.64
C TRP A 244 10.30 -9.46 -22.97
N GLY A 245 11.12 -8.96 -22.05
CA GLY A 245 11.92 -7.75 -22.26
C GLY A 245 11.06 -6.50 -22.49
N VAL A 246 11.50 -5.65 -23.43
CA VAL A 246 10.76 -4.45 -23.81
C VAL A 246 9.78 -4.77 -24.93
N VAL A 247 8.50 -4.58 -24.67
CA VAL A 247 7.41 -4.73 -25.65
C VAL A 247 6.90 -3.37 -26.10
N HIS A 248 6.41 -3.27 -27.33
CA HIS A 248 5.95 -2.01 -27.91
C HIS A 248 4.47 -2.06 -28.22
N GLY A 249 3.75 -1.02 -27.80
CA GLY A 249 2.32 -0.90 -27.98
C GLY A 249 1.90 0.29 -28.84
N THR A 250 0.82 0.11 -29.59
CA THR A 250 0.16 1.14 -30.39
C THR A 250 -1.35 1.08 -30.19
N VAL A 251 -2.02 2.21 -30.37
CA VAL A 251 -3.49 2.25 -30.26
C VAL A 251 -4.10 2.09 -31.64
N ASN A 252 -5.06 1.16 -31.74
CA ASN A 252 -5.95 1.02 -32.89
C ASN A 252 -7.39 0.86 -32.39
N ASP A 253 -8.36 1.53 -33.02
CA ASP A 253 -9.78 1.47 -32.65
C ASP A 253 -10.03 1.61 -31.13
N ASP A 254 -9.42 2.64 -30.52
CA ASP A 254 -9.50 2.94 -29.08
C ASP A 254 -9.00 1.84 -28.11
N VAL A 255 -8.21 0.88 -28.61
CA VAL A 255 -7.58 -0.17 -27.82
C VAL A 255 -6.06 -0.08 -27.98
N LEU A 256 -5.34 -0.08 -26.87
CA LEU A 256 -3.88 -0.19 -26.84
C LEU A 256 -3.50 -1.66 -26.98
N TYR A 257 -2.73 -1.97 -28.01
CA TYR A 257 -2.31 -3.32 -28.35
C TYR A 257 -0.82 -3.50 -28.14
N PHE A 258 -0.43 -4.65 -27.57
CA PHE A 258 0.95 -5.16 -27.56
C PHE A 258 1.01 -6.50 -28.29
N ASP A 259 2.23 -7.00 -28.54
CA ASP A 259 2.49 -8.30 -29.16
C ASP A 259 1.64 -8.57 -30.42
N GLY A 260 1.78 -7.71 -31.43
CA GLY A 260 1.07 -7.91 -32.71
C GLY A 260 -0.46 -7.96 -32.60
N GLN A 261 -1.04 -7.31 -31.58
CA GLN A 261 -2.47 -7.26 -31.23
C GLN A 261 -3.02 -8.43 -30.40
N ASN A 262 -2.16 -9.32 -29.89
CA ASN A 262 -2.59 -10.42 -29.01
C ASN A 262 -2.94 -9.95 -27.60
N ILE A 263 -2.27 -8.90 -27.12
CA ILE A 263 -2.51 -8.33 -25.79
C ILE A 263 -3.23 -7.01 -25.96
N LYS A 264 -4.34 -6.83 -25.23
CA LYS A 264 -5.29 -5.74 -25.44
C LYS A 264 -5.57 -5.01 -24.14
N PHE A 265 -5.48 -3.70 -24.19
CA PHE A 265 -5.88 -2.79 -23.13
C PHE A 265 -6.91 -1.81 -23.69
N PRO A 266 -8.21 -2.07 -23.49
CA PRO A 266 -9.23 -1.04 -23.64
C PRO A 266 -8.95 0.14 -22.71
N LYS A 267 -9.47 1.34 -23.04
CA LYS A 267 -9.37 2.53 -22.20
C LYS A 267 -9.80 2.22 -20.76
N PRO A 268 -8.92 2.35 -19.75
CA PRO A 268 -9.31 2.18 -18.36
C PRO A 268 -10.22 3.33 -17.91
N SER A 269 -11.19 3.01 -17.07
CA SER A 269 -11.96 4.00 -16.31
C SER A 269 -11.16 4.55 -15.13
N THR A 270 -11.66 5.63 -14.52
CA THR A 270 -11.11 6.12 -13.24
C THR A 270 -11.03 5.04 -12.15
N ARG A 271 -12.05 4.17 -12.06
CA ARG A 271 -12.07 3.08 -11.07
C ARG A 271 -10.99 2.05 -11.35
N ASP A 272 -10.77 1.70 -12.63
CA ASP A 272 -9.73 0.76 -13.02
C ASP A 272 -8.35 1.29 -12.61
N ILE A 273 -8.08 2.57 -12.85
CA ILE A 273 -6.81 3.22 -12.49
C ILE A 273 -6.58 3.22 -10.98
N PHE A 274 -7.53 3.69 -10.17
CA PHE A 274 -7.34 3.73 -8.72
C PHE A 274 -7.26 2.34 -8.07
N SER A 275 -8.02 1.37 -8.59
CA SER A 275 -8.06 0.01 -8.03
C SER A 275 -6.94 -0.90 -8.52
N CYS A 276 -6.36 -0.61 -9.68
CA CYS A 276 -5.36 -1.43 -10.36
C CYS A 276 -5.77 -2.89 -10.62
N SER A 277 -7.07 -3.22 -10.54
CA SER A 277 -7.54 -4.63 -10.48
C SER A 277 -8.87 -4.87 -11.19
N THR A 278 -9.36 -3.89 -11.93
CA THR A 278 -10.62 -3.99 -12.69
C THR A 278 -10.42 -3.57 -14.15
N GLY A 279 -11.41 -3.87 -14.99
CA GLY A 279 -11.38 -3.55 -16.41
C GLY A 279 -10.13 -4.13 -17.10
N PRO A 280 -9.31 -3.31 -17.79
CA PRO A 280 -8.11 -3.77 -18.49
C PRO A 280 -6.98 -4.26 -17.56
N PHE A 281 -7.15 -4.15 -16.24
CA PHE A 281 -6.16 -4.56 -15.22
C PHE A 281 -6.58 -5.78 -14.38
N ALA A 282 -7.75 -6.39 -14.65
CA ALA A 282 -8.28 -7.46 -13.80
C ALA A 282 -7.49 -8.77 -13.90
N ASP A 283 -7.32 -9.30 -15.12
CA ASP A 283 -6.66 -10.57 -15.39
C ASP A 283 -6.15 -10.58 -16.84
N GLY A 284 -5.22 -11.49 -17.15
CA GLY A 284 -4.66 -11.63 -18.48
C GLY A 284 -3.69 -12.79 -18.62
N SER A 285 -3.07 -12.90 -19.80
CA SER A 285 -1.94 -13.82 -19.99
C SER A 285 -0.77 -13.45 -19.04
N PRO A 286 0.17 -14.37 -18.77
CA PRO A 286 1.36 -14.05 -17.98
C PRO A 286 2.12 -12.80 -18.47
N GLU A 287 2.21 -12.61 -19.79
CA GLU A 287 2.82 -11.43 -20.39
C GLU A 287 2.01 -10.15 -20.08
N GLN A 288 0.69 -10.22 -20.25
CA GLN A 288 -0.21 -9.10 -19.94
C GLN A 288 -0.09 -8.70 -18.47
N MET A 289 0.03 -9.66 -17.56
CA MET A 289 0.21 -9.41 -16.12
C MET A 289 1.60 -8.84 -15.78
N CYS A 290 2.59 -8.90 -16.67
CA CYS A 290 3.82 -8.13 -16.52
C CYS A 290 3.65 -6.67 -16.99
N ILE A 291 2.75 -6.38 -17.92
CA ILE A 291 2.47 -5.02 -18.43
C ILE A 291 1.53 -4.25 -17.50
N VAL A 292 0.50 -4.91 -16.93
CA VAL A 292 -0.54 -4.30 -16.08
C VAL A 292 0.04 -3.39 -14.99
N PRO A 293 1.02 -3.82 -14.16
CA PRO A 293 1.56 -2.98 -13.10
C PRO A 293 2.18 -1.69 -13.63
N ARG A 294 2.92 -1.78 -14.75
CA ARG A 294 3.61 -0.63 -15.36
C ARG A 294 2.61 0.39 -15.90
N LEU A 295 1.57 -0.09 -16.58
CA LEU A 295 0.55 0.77 -17.14
C LEU A 295 -0.28 1.43 -16.04
N ALA A 296 -0.70 0.66 -15.03
CA ALA A 296 -1.47 1.15 -13.89
C ALA A 296 -0.68 2.19 -13.07
N ALA A 297 0.61 1.94 -12.79
CA ALA A 297 1.47 2.89 -12.09
C ALA A 297 1.67 4.18 -12.89
N ALA A 298 1.88 4.08 -14.21
CA ALA A 298 2.07 5.25 -15.05
C ALA A 298 0.81 6.12 -15.15
N PHE A 299 -0.40 5.52 -15.18
CA PHE A 299 -1.65 6.26 -15.08
C PHE A 299 -1.83 6.95 -13.72
N ASN A 300 -1.59 6.24 -12.61
CA ASN A 300 -1.69 6.82 -11.27
C ASN A 300 -0.72 8.00 -11.09
N ARG A 301 0.51 7.89 -11.61
CA ARG A 301 1.53 8.93 -11.50
C ARG A 301 1.40 10.04 -12.53
N GLY A 302 0.55 9.90 -13.54
CA GLY A 302 0.40 10.88 -14.60
C GLY A 302 1.61 10.97 -15.54
N THR A 303 2.41 9.90 -15.68
CA THR A 303 3.69 9.92 -16.42
C THR A 303 3.57 9.55 -17.90
N LEU A 304 2.41 9.08 -18.36
CA LEU A 304 2.13 8.83 -19.78
C LEU A 304 1.92 10.12 -20.59
N ALA A 305 1.95 11.27 -19.91
CA ALA A 305 1.45 12.55 -20.42
C ALA A 305 2.29 13.18 -21.53
N ILE A 306 1.77 14.32 -21.99
CA ILE A 306 2.15 15.10 -23.17
C ILE A 306 2.54 16.48 -22.65
N SER A 307 3.60 17.07 -23.21
CA SER A 307 4.15 18.36 -22.77
C SER A 307 3.06 19.45 -22.62
N THR A 308 2.91 20.00 -21.42
CA THR A 308 2.36 21.35 -21.25
C THR A 308 3.49 22.35 -21.50
N GLY A 309 3.58 22.87 -22.73
CA GLY A 309 4.52 23.93 -23.11
C GLY A 309 5.82 23.45 -23.76
N GLY A 310 5.84 23.47 -25.10
CA GLY A 310 7.01 23.85 -25.90
C GLY A 310 8.23 22.92 -26.01
N THR A 311 8.46 21.95 -25.12
CA THR A 311 9.61 21.02 -25.26
C THR A 311 9.17 19.56 -25.14
N SER A 312 9.17 18.91 -26.30
CA SER A 312 8.80 17.52 -26.53
C SER A 312 9.89 16.54 -26.08
N SER A 313 9.92 16.19 -24.79
CA SER A 313 10.64 14.99 -24.34
C SER A 313 9.94 14.34 -23.15
N GLN A 314 8.68 13.92 -23.32
CA GLN A 314 8.06 12.98 -22.37
C GLN A 314 8.33 11.55 -22.80
N SER A 315 8.74 10.72 -21.85
CA SER A 315 9.02 9.30 -22.04
C SER A 315 7.80 8.60 -22.62
N SER A 316 7.98 7.87 -23.71
CA SER A 316 7.01 6.85 -24.15
C SER A 316 7.45 5.47 -23.67
N THR A 317 8.14 5.43 -22.53
CA THR A 317 8.63 4.22 -21.88
C THR A 317 8.05 4.12 -20.48
N ILE A 318 7.52 2.94 -20.15
CA ILE A 318 7.08 2.56 -18.81
C ILE A 318 7.88 1.34 -18.32
N PRO A 319 8.34 1.28 -17.06
CA PRO A 319 8.28 2.36 -16.06
C PRO A 319 9.04 3.63 -16.49
N ASP A 320 8.66 4.77 -15.93
CA ASP A 320 9.29 6.05 -16.29
C ASP A 320 10.76 6.09 -15.83
N ALA A 321 11.66 6.37 -16.76
CA ALA A 321 13.10 6.38 -16.52
C ALA A 321 13.57 7.58 -15.65
N ALA A 322 12.79 8.67 -15.62
CA ALA A 322 13.08 9.81 -14.75
C ALA A 322 12.79 9.52 -13.27
N GLY A 323 12.10 8.41 -12.98
CA GLY A 323 11.79 7.95 -11.63
C GLY A 323 10.98 8.98 -10.82
N PRO A 324 11.14 9.01 -9.49
CA PRO A 324 10.27 9.82 -8.61
C PRO A 324 10.21 11.31 -8.94
N SER A 325 11.26 11.85 -9.58
CA SER A 325 11.33 13.26 -9.94
C SER A 325 10.28 13.70 -10.96
N SER A 326 9.76 12.79 -11.80
CA SER A 326 8.75 13.08 -12.82
C SER A 326 7.32 12.73 -12.39
N TYR A 327 7.15 12.08 -11.25
CA TYR A 327 5.85 11.60 -10.82
C TYR A 327 4.94 12.76 -10.40
N TYR A 328 3.66 12.64 -10.70
CA TYR A 328 2.60 13.55 -10.29
C TYR A 328 2.78 15.02 -10.75
N GLN A 329 3.53 15.23 -11.83
CA GLN A 329 3.72 16.56 -12.45
C GLN A 329 2.57 16.95 -13.38
N TYR A 330 1.80 15.98 -13.89
CA TYR A 330 0.64 16.25 -14.70
C TYR A 330 -0.57 16.62 -13.83
N GLU A 331 -1.40 17.55 -14.31
CA GLU A 331 -2.55 18.07 -13.58
C GLU A 331 -3.53 16.96 -13.17
N THR A 332 -3.72 15.95 -14.03
CA THR A 332 -4.51 14.76 -13.71
C THR A 332 -3.60 13.64 -13.26
N CYS A 333 -3.53 13.41 -11.96
CA CYS A 333 -2.85 12.26 -11.38
C CYS A 333 -3.55 11.79 -10.10
N ASN A 334 -3.06 10.73 -9.47
CA ASN A 334 -3.52 10.29 -8.16
C ASN A 334 -2.97 11.24 -7.08
N HIS A 335 -3.68 12.34 -6.82
CA HIS A 335 -3.27 13.32 -5.82
C HIS A 335 -3.29 12.78 -4.39
N TYR A 336 -4.07 11.74 -4.09
CA TYR A 336 -3.96 11.03 -2.81
C TYR A 336 -2.55 10.45 -2.65
N ALA A 337 -2.07 9.68 -3.63
CA ALA A 337 -0.73 9.10 -3.59
C ALA A 337 0.35 10.18 -3.55
N ARG A 338 0.26 11.23 -4.40
CA ARG A 338 1.17 12.39 -4.36
C ARG A 338 1.29 12.97 -2.94
N ILE A 339 0.17 13.29 -2.31
CA ILE A 339 0.12 13.89 -0.98
C ILE A 339 0.66 12.92 0.08
N VAL A 340 0.38 11.62 -0.05
CA VAL A 340 0.91 10.60 0.86
C VAL A 340 2.44 10.57 0.81
N HIS A 341 3.05 10.52 -0.39
CA HIS A 341 4.50 10.57 -0.52
C HIS A 341 5.10 11.86 0.05
N GLU A 342 4.46 13.01 -0.16
CA GLU A 342 4.90 14.30 0.40
C GLU A 342 4.89 14.33 1.94
N GLN A 343 4.09 13.49 2.59
CA GLN A 343 4.01 13.42 4.06
C GLN A 343 4.82 12.27 4.68
N LEU A 344 5.33 11.35 3.86
CA LEU A 344 6.30 10.35 4.28
C LEU A 344 7.67 11.03 4.38
N LEU A 345 8.35 10.87 5.50
CA LEU A 345 9.58 11.61 5.79
C LEU A 345 10.72 11.29 4.81
N ASP A 346 10.69 10.10 4.23
CA ASP A 346 11.63 9.61 3.21
C ASP A 346 10.97 9.44 1.83
N GLY A 347 9.73 9.91 1.65
CA GLY A 347 8.98 9.80 0.40
C GLY A 347 8.53 8.38 0.01
N ARG A 348 8.76 7.36 0.85
CA ARG A 348 8.55 5.94 0.48
C ARG A 348 7.41 5.29 1.25
N GLY A 349 6.51 4.64 0.51
CA GLY A 349 5.37 3.88 1.01
C GLY A 349 4.32 3.67 -0.08
N TYR A 350 3.57 2.57 -0.02
CA TYR A 350 2.53 2.30 -1.02
C TYR A 350 1.35 3.27 -0.91
N GLY A 351 1.19 4.18 -1.89
CA GLY A 351 0.00 5.01 -2.06
C GLY A 351 -1.10 4.37 -2.93
N PHE A 352 -0.76 3.35 -3.72
CA PHE A 352 -1.66 2.54 -4.56
C PHE A 352 -1.03 1.14 -4.81
N PRO A 353 -1.77 0.13 -5.32
CA PRO A 353 -1.31 -1.27 -5.32
C PRO A 353 0.02 -1.57 -6.04
N TYR A 354 0.36 -0.81 -7.08
CA TYR A 354 1.58 -1.02 -7.90
C TYR A 354 2.61 0.10 -7.74
N ASP A 355 2.70 0.69 -6.54
CA ASP A 355 3.66 1.77 -6.26
C ASP A 355 5.12 1.30 -6.16
N ASP A 356 5.34 -0.01 -6.08
CA ASP A 356 6.64 -0.67 -6.19
C ASP A 356 7.24 -0.65 -7.59
N VAL A 357 6.42 -0.37 -8.61
CA VAL A 357 6.91 -0.24 -9.98
C VAL A 357 7.92 0.90 -10.06
N CYS A 358 9.15 0.56 -10.43
CA CYS A 358 10.22 1.51 -10.72
C CYS A 358 11.05 0.99 -11.90
N GLN A 359 11.81 1.89 -12.55
CA GLN A 359 12.78 1.44 -13.55
C GLN A 359 13.77 0.44 -12.95
N THR A 360 14.32 -0.45 -13.76
CA THR A 360 15.32 -1.42 -13.32
C THR A 360 16.51 -0.70 -12.67
N GLY A 361 16.81 -1.05 -11.42
CA GLY A 361 17.86 -0.38 -10.63
C GLY A 361 17.50 1.01 -10.09
N GLY A 362 16.24 1.43 -10.25
CA GLY A 362 15.71 2.67 -9.68
C GLY A 362 15.54 2.61 -8.16
N PRO A 363 15.32 3.76 -7.51
CA PRO A 363 15.10 3.81 -6.07
C PRO A 363 13.78 3.14 -5.68
N ASP A 364 13.77 2.52 -4.50
CA ASP A 364 12.54 2.05 -3.86
C ASP A 364 11.56 3.22 -3.65
N GLN A 365 10.28 2.95 -3.86
CA GLN A 365 9.16 3.85 -3.59
C GLN A 365 8.10 3.23 -2.68
N CYS A 366 8.14 1.91 -2.46
CA CYS A 366 7.06 1.18 -1.82
C CYS A 366 7.14 1.15 -0.29
N GLY A 367 8.24 1.66 0.29
CA GLY A 367 8.40 1.76 1.74
C GLY A 367 8.55 0.39 2.37
N ALA A 368 9.47 -0.41 1.81
CA ALA A 368 9.75 -1.76 2.27
C ALA A 368 11.18 -1.92 2.79
N VAL A 369 11.35 -2.88 3.68
CA VAL A 369 12.65 -3.42 4.11
C VAL A 369 12.67 -4.92 3.85
N TYR A 370 13.78 -5.43 3.32
CA TYR A 370 13.92 -6.85 3.01
C TYR A 370 15.39 -7.30 3.06
N ASP A 371 15.60 -8.56 3.43
CA ASP A 371 16.92 -9.20 3.43
C ASP A 371 16.78 -10.73 3.54
N SER A 372 17.74 -11.47 2.97
CA SER A 372 17.79 -12.93 3.07
C SER A 372 18.37 -13.45 4.39
N ASN A 373 19.03 -12.60 5.16
CA ASN A 373 19.66 -12.92 6.43
C ASN A 373 19.23 -11.92 7.53
N PRO A 374 17.92 -11.86 7.86
CA PRO A 374 17.43 -10.94 8.87
C PRO A 374 17.86 -11.37 10.28
N ARG A 375 18.22 -10.39 11.12
CA ARG A 375 18.51 -10.61 12.54
C ARG A 375 17.41 -10.05 13.44
N LEU A 376 16.89 -8.87 13.12
CA LEU A 376 15.87 -8.17 13.89
C LEU A 376 15.08 -7.24 12.97
N LEU A 377 13.76 -7.32 13.02
CA LEU A 377 12.88 -6.29 12.49
C LEU A 377 12.37 -5.44 13.65
N THR A 378 12.57 -4.13 13.58
CA THR A 378 11.98 -3.18 14.52
C THR A 378 10.83 -2.44 13.82
N ILE A 379 9.66 -2.41 14.47
CA ILE A 379 8.49 -1.65 14.03
C ILE A 379 8.23 -0.56 15.06
N GLU A 380 8.19 0.69 14.64
CA GLU A 380 7.87 1.82 15.51
C GLU A 380 6.51 2.38 15.13
N ILE A 381 5.65 2.61 16.13
CA ILE A 381 4.26 3.05 15.90
C ILE A 381 3.97 4.39 16.55
N GLY A 382 3.22 5.26 15.88
CA GLY A 382 2.72 6.53 16.42
C GLY A 382 3.48 7.78 15.99
N GLY A 383 4.56 7.65 15.23
CA GLY A 383 5.25 8.78 14.58
C GLY A 383 5.99 9.75 15.51
N ASN A 384 5.95 9.57 16.84
CA ASN A 384 6.78 10.36 17.75
C ASN A 384 8.25 9.93 17.63
N GLY A 385 9.14 10.89 17.45
CA GLY A 385 10.55 10.60 17.18
C GLY A 385 10.82 9.97 15.80
N ALA A 386 9.83 9.96 14.89
CA ALA A 386 10.04 9.55 13.51
C ALA A 386 11.14 10.42 12.87
N TYR A 387 12.02 9.78 12.11
CA TYR A 387 13.19 10.41 11.51
C TYR A 387 13.43 9.86 10.11
N CYS A 388 14.10 10.65 9.27
CA CYS A 388 14.64 10.19 8.00
C CYS A 388 16.17 10.15 8.11
N THR A 389 16.78 9.06 7.67
CA THR A 389 18.24 8.99 7.55
C THR A 389 18.69 9.92 6.42
N PRO A 390 19.68 10.80 6.64
CA PRO A 390 20.23 11.62 5.57
C PRO A 390 20.71 10.76 4.40
N GLY A 391 20.29 11.08 3.18
CA GLY A 391 20.64 10.31 1.97
C GLY A 391 19.83 9.03 1.76
N ALA A 392 18.75 8.80 2.53
CA ALA A 392 17.79 7.75 2.21
C ALA A 392 17.23 7.96 0.78
N PRO A 393 17.11 6.91 -0.06
CA PRO A 393 16.48 7.01 -1.36
C PRO A 393 15.07 7.60 -1.21
N GLY A 394 14.75 8.67 -1.94
CA GLY A 394 13.42 9.31 -1.91
C GLY A 394 13.25 10.47 -0.91
N ALA A 395 14.23 10.73 -0.02
CA ALA A 395 14.16 11.92 0.83
C ALA A 395 14.10 13.20 -0.03
N PRO A 396 13.17 14.14 0.23
CA PRO A 396 13.16 15.40 -0.51
C PRO A 396 14.52 16.08 -0.36
N ALA A 397 15.06 16.61 -1.47
CA ALA A 397 16.21 17.50 -1.38
C ALA A 397 15.83 18.66 -0.46
N GLN A 398 16.63 18.89 0.59
CA GLN A 398 16.41 19.99 1.54
C GLN A 398 16.42 21.35 0.84
#